data_AF-A0AAU2LF17-F1
#
_entry.id   AF-A0AAU2LF17-F1
#
_cell.length_a   1.000
_cell.length_b   1.000
_cell.length_c   1.000
_cell.angle_alpha   90.00
_cell.angle_beta   90.00
_cell.angle_gamma   90.00
#
_symmetry.space_group_name_H-M   'P 1'
#
loop_
_entity.id
_entity.type
_entity.pdbx_description
1 polymer ?
#
loop_
_entity_poly.entity_id
_entity_poly.type
_entity_poly.pdbx_seq_one_letter_code
_entity_poly.pdbx_strand_id
1 'polypeptide(L)'
;MDPLTFDDEDLHLRVDRRMFERFNLNSPTHTFRVPLRRLGALVHDKKPHRLGQFFFGIVRDPSSALYGTAPFDFRFAGSEAVQVPPGDEPLFRACFSQVAVLADRRVV
;
A
#
# COMPACT_ATOMS: atom_id res chain seq x y z
N MET A 1 -14.88 -13.79 7.57
CA MET A 1 -13.42 -13.68 7.39
C MET A 1 -12.93 -12.63 8.35
N ASP A 2 -11.87 -12.95 9.07
CA ASP A 2 -11.20 -12.00 9.93
C ASP A 2 -10.50 -10.92 9.09
N PRO A 3 -10.37 -9.70 9.63
CA PRO A 3 -9.65 -8.63 8.93
C PRO A 3 -8.20 -9.06 8.70
N LEU A 4 -7.68 -8.81 7.49
CA LEU A 4 -6.25 -8.91 7.24
C LEU A 4 -5.59 -7.68 7.84
N THR A 5 -4.64 -7.87 8.76
CA THR A 5 -3.87 -6.80 9.38
C THR A 5 -2.39 -6.98 9.14
N PHE A 6 -1.67 -5.86 9.02
CA PHE A 6 -0.23 -5.82 8.93
C PHE A 6 0.26 -4.63 9.76
N ASP A 7 1.23 -4.90 10.64
CA ASP A 7 1.80 -3.94 11.57
C ASP A 7 3.31 -3.85 11.33
N ASP A 8 3.80 -2.63 11.14
CA ASP A 8 5.23 -2.35 10.92
C ASP A 8 5.58 -1.00 11.56
N GLU A 9 6.41 -1.01 12.60
CA GLU A 9 6.71 0.15 13.46
C GLU A 9 5.43 0.94 13.84
N ASP A 10 5.24 2.14 13.26
CA ASP A 10 4.12 3.04 13.51
C ASP A 10 3.04 2.98 12.41
N LEU A 11 3.09 1.97 11.55
CA LEU A 11 2.16 1.74 10.46
C LEU A 11 1.25 0.55 10.78
N HIS A 12 -0.05 0.81 10.89
CA HIS A 12 -1.06 -0.25 10.95
C HIS A 12 -1.87 -0.25 9.65
N LEU A 13 -1.87 -1.38 8.95
CA LEU A 13 -2.70 -1.62 7.76
C LEU A 13 -3.81 -2.60 8.08
N ARG A 14 -5.00 -2.34 7.57
CA ARG A 14 -6.15 -3.21 7.72
C ARG A 14 -6.92 -3.33 6.41
N VAL A 15 -7.31 -4.56 6.08
CA VAL A 15 -8.32 -4.84 5.07
C VAL A 15 -9.52 -5.51 5.73
N ASP A 16 -10.66 -4.84 5.68
CA ASP A 16 -11.93 -5.35 6.19
C ASP A 16 -13.08 -4.94 5.28
N ARG A 17 -14.05 -5.84 5.05
CA ARG A 17 -15.25 -5.60 4.23
C ARG A 17 -14.96 -4.89 2.89
N ARG A 18 -13.88 -5.28 2.19
CA ARG A 18 -13.40 -4.67 0.92
C ARG A 18 -12.96 -3.21 1.03
N MET A 19 -12.62 -2.74 2.22
CA MET A 19 -12.00 -1.46 2.48
C MET A 19 -10.55 -1.68 2.90
N PHE A 20 -9.66 -0.86 2.37
CA PHE A 20 -8.29 -0.73 2.87
C PHE A 20 -8.19 0.50 3.75
N GLU A 21 -7.54 0.33 4.90
CA GLU A 21 -7.31 1.36 5.89
C GLU A 21 -5.83 1.36 6.27
N ARG A 22 -5.23 2.54 6.29
CA ARG A 22 -3.86 2.78 6.76
C ARG A 22 -3.94 3.78 7.89
N PHE A 23 -3.38 3.40 9.03
CA PHE A 23 -3.27 4.23 10.21
C PHE A 23 -1.80 4.53 10.47
N ASN A 24 -1.49 5.79 10.72
CA ASN A 24 -0.20 6.21 11.25
C ASN A 24 -0.35 6.35 12.77
N LEU A 25 0.29 5.48 13.54
CA LEU A 25 0.19 5.45 15.00
C LEU A 25 0.85 6.69 15.64
N ASN A 26 1.83 7.31 14.98
CA ASN A 26 2.41 8.60 15.38
C ASN A 26 1.53 9.80 15.05
N SER A 27 0.54 9.62 14.17
CA SER A 27 -0.35 10.70 13.73
C SER A 27 -1.76 10.16 13.49
N PRO A 28 -2.50 9.85 14.57
CA PRO A 28 -3.76 9.11 14.49
C PRO A 28 -4.87 9.87 13.74
N THR A 29 -4.73 11.18 13.54
CA THR A 29 -5.64 11.99 12.72
C THR A 29 -5.47 11.76 11.21
N HIS A 30 -4.37 11.16 10.77
CA HIS A 30 -4.07 10.89 9.36
C HIS A 30 -4.32 9.42 9.02
N THR A 31 -5.60 9.08 8.86
CA THR A 31 -6.03 7.77 8.38
C THR A 31 -6.35 7.84 6.88
N PHE A 32 -5.70 6.99 6.08
CA PHE A 32 -6.05 6.82 4.67
C PHE A 32 -7.01 5.65 4.52
N ARG A 33 -8.16 5.88 3.88
CA ARG A 33 -9.21 4.87 3.70
C ARG A 33 -9.74 4.88 2.28
N VAL A 34 -9.75 3.72 1.63
CA VAL A 34 -10.18 3.59 0.23
C VAL A 34 -10.85 2.23 -0.02
N PRO A 35 -11.84 2.15 -0.93
CA PRO A 35 -12.30 0.86 -1.42
C PRO A 35 -11.15 0.06 -2.03
N LEU A 36 -11.03 -1.22 -1.68
CA LEU A 36 -9.92 -2.09 -2.09
C LEU A 36 -9.72 -2.13 -3.62
N ARG A 37 -10.83 -2.10 -4.38
CA ARG A 37 -10.84 -2.02 -5.85
C ARG A 37 -10.19 -0.76 -6.44
N ARG A 38 -10.00 0.29 -5.63
CA ARG A 38 -9.37 1.56 -6.02
C ARG A 38 -8.03 1.79 -5.34
N LEU A 39 -7.54 0.86 -4.53
CA LEU A 39 -6.24 0.97 -3.91
C LEU A 39 -5.13 0.85 -4.96
N GLY A 40 -4.10 1.67 -4.88
CA GLY A 40 -2.81 1.34 -5.45
C GLY A 40 -1.72 1.59 -4.42
N ALA A 41 -0.70 0.76 -4.47
CA ALA A 41 0.45 0.76 -3.60
C ALA A 41 1.71 0.73 -4.45
N LEU A 42 2.71 1.54 -4.11
CA LEU A 42 3.94 1.68 -4.87
C LEU A 42 5.11 1.77 -3.92
N VAL A 43 6.07 0.86 -4.05
CA VAL A 43 7.39 1.05 -3.44
C VAL A 43 8.29 1.78 -4.42
N HIS A 44 8.80 2.91 -3.99
CA HIS A 44 9.81 3.64 -4.73
C HIS A 44 11.09 3.70 -3.93
N ASP A 45 12.03 2.82 -4.28
CA ASP A 45 13.39 2.91 -3.77
C ASP A 45 14.22 3.79 -4.71
N LYS A 46 14.71 4.92 -4.18
CA LYS A 46 15.54 5.83 -4.97
C LYS A 46 17.01 5.43 -4.98
N LYS A 47 17.53 4.72 -3.95
CA LYS A 47 18.96 4.38 -3.80
C LYS A 47 19.18 3.26 -2.76
N PRO A 48 20.15 2.34 -2.96
CA PRO A 48 20.38 1.14 -2.13
C PRO A 48 20.72 1.33 -0.64
N HIS A 49 20.66 2.55 -0.09
CA HIS A 49 20.94 2.86 1.32
C HIS A 49 20.04 3.98 1.87
N ARG A 50 18.96 4.32 1.17
CA ARG A 50 17.98 5.31 1.64
C ARG A 50 16.70 4.60 2.00
N LEU A 51 15.95 5.21 2.92
CA LEU A 51 14.58 4.80 3.20
C LEU A 51 13.79 4.81 1.89
N GLY A 52 13.18 3.67 1.58
CA GLY A 52 12.25 3.54 0.47
C GLY A 52 11.01 4.38 0.77
N GLN A 53 10.39 4.92 -0.27
CA GLN A 53 9.11 5.60 -0.12
C GLN A 53 8.00 4.65 -0.54
N PHE A 54 7.09 4.36 0.37
CA PHE A 54 5.90 3.58 0.08
C PHE A 54 4.72 4.52 -0.10
N PHE A 55 4.16 4.54 -1.32
CA PHE A 55 3.02 5.37 -1.65
C PHE A 55 1.75 4.54 -1.63
N PHE A 56 0.73 5.03 -0.94
CA PHE A 56 -0.64 4.54 -1.06
C PHE A 56 -1.46 5.60 -1.77
N GLY A 57 -2.32 5.19 -2.69
CA GLY A 57 -3.16 6.13 -3.40
C GLY A 57 -4.39 5.51 -4.02
N ILE A 58 -5.19 6.38 -4.64
CA ILE A 58 -6.43 5.99 -5.32
C ILE A 58 -6.14 5.88 -6.81
N VAL A 59 -6.22 4.67 -7.37
CA VAL A 59 -6.16 4.44 -8.82
C VAL A 59 -7.51 4.72 -9.47
N ARG A 60 -7.48 5.28 -10.67
CA ARG A 60 -8.69 5.56 -11.46
C ARG A 60 -9.25 4.32 -12.14
N ASP A 61 -8.37 3.43 -12.59
CA ASP A 61 -8.71 2.19 -13.27
C ASP A 61 -8.59 0.99 -12.30
N PRO A 62 -9.71 0.34 -11.93
CA PRO A 62 -9.70 -0.83 -11.05
C PRO A 62 -8.95 -2.05 -11.59
N SER A 63 -8.69 -2.11 -12.91
CA SER A 63 -7.94 -3.20 -13.55
C SER A 63 -6.42 -3.01 -13.48
N SER A 64 -5.96 -1.82 -13.05
CA SER A 64 -4.54 -1.55 -12.82
C SER A 64 -3.97 -2.49 -11.75
N ALA A 65 -2.66 -2.74 -11.80
CA ALA A 65 -1.97 -3.49 -10.74
C ALA A 65 -2.25 -2.85 -9.38
N LEU A 66 -2.33 -3.68 -8.34
CA LEU A 66 -2.54 -3.18 -6.98
C LEU A 66 -1.24 -2.72 -6.35
N TYR A 67 -0.14 -3.41 -6.65
CA TYR A 67 1.20 -3.13 -6.14
C TYR A 67 2.22 -3.12 -7.27
N GLY A 68 3.21 -2.24 -7.20
CA GLY A 68 4.36 -2.25 -8.10
C GLY A 68 5.51 -1.39 -7.60
N THR A 69 6.55 -1.28 -8.44
CA THR A 69 7.76 -0.50 -8.16
C THR A 69 7.98 0.67 -9.13
N ALA A 70 7.23 0.71 -10.23
CA ALA A 70 7.33 1.75 -11.26
C ALA A 70 6.24 2.82 -11.06
N PRO A 71 6.61 4.09 -10.79
CA PRO A 71 5.64 5.16 -10.54
C PRO A 71 4.71 5.43 -11.73
N PHE A 72 5.18 5.19 -12.95
CA PHE A 72 4.42 5.43 -14.18
C PHE A 72 3.24 4.46 -14.35
N ASP A 73 3.26 3.32 -13.66
CA ASP A 73 2.18 2.33 -13.70
C ASP A 73 0.97 2.77 -12.85
N PHE A 74 1.14 3.77 -11.99
CA PHE A 74 0.11 4.25 -11.06
C PHE A 74 -0.23 5.71 -11.30
N ARG A 75 -1.36 5.97 -11.97
CA ARG A 75 -1.97 7.31 -12.03
C ARG A 75 -2.82 7.56 -10.78
N PHE A 76 -2.17 7.93 -9.69
CA PHE A 76 -2.84 8.27 -8.44
C PHE A 76 -3.64 9.58 -8.58
N ALA A 77 -4.90 9.57 -8.13
CA ALA A 77 -5.70 10.79 -7.95
C ALA A 77 -5.31 11.58 -6.69
N GLY A 78 -4.65 10.91 -5.74
CA GLY A 78 -4.04 11.44 -4.54
C GLY A 78 -3.17 10.34 -3.92
N SER A 79 -2.02 10.70 -3.37
CA SER A 79 -1.09 9.75 -2.74
C SER A 79 -0.57 10.26 -1.41
N GLU A 80 -0.39 9.35 -0.46
CA GLU A 80 0.35 9.58 0.77
C GLU A 80 1.56 8.66 0.81
N ALA A 81 2.71 9.21 1.16
CA ALA A 81 3.96 8.48 1.28
C ALA A 81 4.25 8.15 2.75
N VAL A 82 4.67 6.92 3.02
CA VAL A 82 5.34 6.54 4.27
C VAL A 82 6.79 6.16 3.96
N GLN A 83 7.67 6.41 4.91
CA GLN A 83 9.04 5.93 4.82
C GLN A 83 9.06 4.47 5.23
N VAL A 84 9.79 3.65 4.49
CA VAL A 84 9.97 2.23 4.78
C VAL A 84 11.46 1.94 4.79
N PRO A 85 11.97 1.22 5.81
CA PRO A 85 13.35 0.76 5.79
C PRO A 85 13.62 -0.07 4.52
N PRO A 86 14.76 0.12 3.83
CA PRO A 86 15.02 -0.54 2.55
C PRO A 86 15.07 -2.08 2.62
N GLY A 87 15.17 -2.66 3.82
CA GLY A 87 15.10 -4.11 4.05
C GLY A 87 13.69 -4.69 4.04
N ASP A 88 12.65 -3.86 4.14
CA ASP A 88 11.29 -4.31 4.40
C ASP A 88 10.44 -4.45 3.13
N GLU A 89 10.95 -4.04 1.95
CA GLU A 89 10.23 -4.21 0.67
C GLU A 89 9.65 -5.63 0.48
N PRO A 90 10.38 -6.72 0.79
CA PRO A 90 9.84 -8.07 0.66
C PRO A 90 8.64 -8.33 1.59
N LEU A 91 8.61 -7.74 2.79
CA LEU A 91 7.48 -7.84 3.72
C LEU A 91 6.25 -7.15 3.15
N PHE A 92 6.43 -5.94 2.63
CA PHE A 92 5.35 -5.21 1.99
C PHE A 92 4.86 -5.92 0.73
N ARG A 93 5.75 -6.45 -0.11
CA ARG A 93 5.37 -7.24 -1.29
C ARG A 93 4.55 -8.48 -0.89
N ALA A 94 4.93 -9.17 0.18
CA ALA A 94 4.19 -10.33 0.68
C ALA A 94 2.79 -9.93 1.19
N CYS A 95 2.70 -8.86 1.98
CA CYS A 95 1.42 -8.30 2.44
C CYS A 95 0.53 -7.91 1.24
N PHE A 96 1.07 -7.15 0.30
CA PHE A 96 0.32 -6.63 -0.84
C PHE A 96 -0.05 -7.70 -1.87
N SER A 97 0.68 -8.82 -1.93
CA SER A 97 0.25 -10.01 -2.67
C SER A 97 -1.04 -10.58 -2.11
N GLN A 98 -1.19 -10.66 -0.78
CA GLN A 98 -2.44 -11.12 -0.16
C GLN A 98 -3.59 -10.13 -0.40
N VAL A 99 -3.31 -8.83 -0.27
CA VAL A 99 -4.27 -7.76 -0.57
C VAL A 99 -4.73 -7.82 -2.02
N ALA A 100 -3.83 -8.11 -2.95
CA ALA A 100 -4.13 -8.25 -4.38
C ALA A 100 -5.03 -9.46 -4.66
N VAL A 101 -4.81 -10.59 -4.01
CA VAL A 101 -5.71 -11.76 -4.07
C VAL A 101 -7.11 -11.41 -3.56
N LEU A 102 -7.22 -10.70 -2.43
CA LEU A 102 -8.51 -10.25 -1.91
C LEU A 102 -9.23 -9.25 -2.82
N ALA A 103 -8.46 -8.51 -3.63
CA ALA A 103 -8.95 -7.53 -4.58
C ALA A 103 -9.24 -8.10 -5.97
N ASP A 104 -8.88 -9.36 -6.24
CA ASP A 104 -8.83 -9.97 -7.58
C ASP A 104 -7.99 -9.15 -8.57
N ARG A 105 -6.78 -8.76 -8.14
CA ARG A 105 -5.87 -7.89 -8.91
C ARG A 105 -4.45 -8.44 -8.91
N ARG A 106 -3.65 -7.99 -9.88
CA ARG A 106 -2.24 -8.38 -10.04
C ARG A 106 -1.27 -7.51 -9.24
N VAL A 107 -0.10 -8.07 -8.97
CA VAL A 107 1.12 -7.41 -8.46
C VAL A 107 2.14 -7.36 -9.60
N VAL A 108 2.90 -6.27 -9.74
CA VAL A 108 3.96 -6.11 -10.75
C VAL A 108 5.32 -5.82 -10.14
#